data_AF-A0A352NYQ9-F1
#
_entry.id   AF-A0A352NYQ9-F1
#
_cell.length_a   1.000
_cell.length_b   1.000
_cell.length_c   1.000
_cell.angle_alpha   90.00
_cell.angle_beta   90.00
_cell.angle_gamma   90.00
#
_symmetry.space_group_name_H-M   'P 1'
#
loop_
_entity.id
_entity.type
_entity.pdbx_description
1 polymer ?
#
loop_
_entity_poly.entity_id
_entity_poly.type
_entity_poly.pdbx_seq_one_letter_code
_entity_poly.pdbx_strand_id
1 'polypeptide(L)'
;LCDFFNSGIYDANRKFFVTISPSMDILMSSNLERFIYDISGKNASAVRELMGNLDKFRKYEIGDNIKEGMDLFYGNLATDEETKQSIKEVFDKHGYLMDPHTSVAYSVYKKYLQDTGDGTKTVIVSTASPFKF
;
A
#
# COMPACT_ATOMS: atom_id res chain seq x y z
N LEU A 1 -3.71 -2.96 2.39
CA LEU A 1 -3.24 -1.78 3.13
C LEU A 1 -4.00 -0.52 2.74
N CYS A 2 -4.45 -0.36 1.49
CA CYS A 2 -5.37 0.73 1.08
C CYS A 2 -6.48 1.00 2.12
N ASP A 3 -7.27 -0.03 2.47
CA ASP A 3 -8.34 0.11 3.47
C ASP A 3 -7.86 0.63 4.83
N PHE A 4 -6.71 0.12 5.30
CA PHE A 4 -6.11 0.57 6.55
C PHE A 4 -5.72 2.05 6.47
N PHE A 5 -5.06 2.49 5.41
CA PHE A 5 -4.68 3.90 5.23
C PHE A 5 -5.87 4.85 5.15
N ASN A 6 -7.02 4.37 4.63
CA ASN A 6 -8.22 5.18 4.47
C ASN A 6 -9.17 5.16 5.68
N SER A 7 -9.10 4.15 6.55
CA SER A 7 -10.07 3.98 7.64
C SER A 7 -9.46 3.81 9.04
N GLY A 8 -8.16 3.50 9.12
CA GLY A 8 -7.52 3.03 10.36
C GLY A 8 -7.91 1.61 10.77
N ILE A 9 -8.74 0.92 9.99
CA ILE A 9 -9.17 -0.45 10.25
C ILE A 9 -8.27 -1.41 9.48
N TYR A 10 -7.63 -2.33 10.21
CA TYR A 10 -6.87 -3.42 9.63
C TYR A 10 -7.67 -4.71 9.76
N ASP A 11 -8.14 -5.25 8.63
CA ASP A 11 -8.95 -6.47 8.60
C ASP A 11 -8.29 -7.55 7.72
N ALA A 12 -7.80 -8.61 8.35
CA ALA A 12 -7.20 -9.75 7.67
C ALA A 12 -8.22 -10.87 7.35
N ASN A 13 -9.50 -10.70 7.71
CA ASN A 13 -10.60 -11.60 7.35
C ASN A 13 -11.15 -11.28 5.96
N ARG A 14 -10.26 -11.24 4.98
CA ARG A 14 -10.58 -10.88 3.60
C ARG A 14 -10.16 -11.97 2.64
N LYS A 15 -10.79 -11.98 1.46
CA LYS A 15 -10.44 -12.92 0.40
C LYS A 15 -9.00 -12.69 -0.06
N PHE A 16 -8.28 -13.78 -0.28
CA PHE A 16 -6.99 -13.75 -0.96
C PHE A 16 -7.21 -13.65 -2.47
N PHE A 17 -6.60 -12.64 -3.09
CA PHE A 17 -6.63 -12.43 -4.53
C PHE A 17 -5.26 -12.74 -5.09
N VAL A 18 -5.22 -13.44 -6.22
CA VAL A 18 -4.01 -13.66 -6.99
C VAL A 18 -4.02 -12.62 -8.11
N THR A 19 -2.97 -11.81 -8.18
CA THR A 19 -2.82 -10.71 -9.13
C THR A 19 -1.65 -10.95 -10.07
N ILE A 20 -1.47 -10.06 -11.05
CA ILE A 20 -0.27 -10.06 -11.90
C ILE A 20 0.99 -9.50 -11.19
N SER A 21 0.86 -9.04 -9.94
CA SER A 21 1.95 -8.59 -9.07
C SER A 21 2.07 -9.50 -7.83
N PRO A 22 2.40 -10.80 -8.00
CA PRO A 22 2.21 -11.83 -6.97
C PRO A 22 3.04 -11.60 -5.71
N SER A 23 4.11 -10.81 -5.77
CA SER A 23 4.94 -10.50 -4.59
C SER A 23 4.23 -9.56 -3.60
N MET A 24 3.13 -8.94 -4.01
CA MET A 24 2.31 -8.03 -3.20
C MET A 24 1.00 -8.67 -2.72
N ASP A 25 0.70 -9.91 -3.14
CA ASP A 25 -0.49 -10.64 -2.75
C ASP A 25 -0.35 -11.14 -1.31
N ILE A 26 -0.77 -10.32 -0.34
CA ILE A 26 -0.65 -10.61 1.09
C ILE A 26 -1.98 -10.37 1.85
N LEU A 27 -2.30 -11.26 2.79
CA LEU A 27 -3.34 -11.00 3.77
C LEU A 27 -2.82 -10.21 4.97
N MET A 28 -1.57 -10.45 5.35
CA MET A 28 -0.92 -9.79 6.48
C MET A 28 0.40 -9.15 6.08
N SER A 29 0.58 -7.87 6.44
CA SER A 29 1.84 -7.16 6.31
C SER A 29 2.66 -7.29 7.58
N SER A 30 3.78 -8.03 7.53
CA SER A 30 4.64 -8.29 8.69
C SER A 30 5.34 -7.05 9.24
N ASN A 31 5.55 -6.01 8.43
CA ASN A 31 6.20 -4.77 8.85
C ASN A 31 5.23 -3.69 9.35
N LEU A 32 3.91 -3.91 9.27
CA LEU A 32 2.93 -2.92 9.70
C LEU A 32 3.00 -2.64 11.21
N GLU A 33 3.36 -3.64 12.02
CA GLU A 33 3.57 -3.47 13.46
C GLU A 33 4.64 -2.39 13.76
N ARG A 34 5.77 -2.43 13.03
CA ARG A 34 6.85 -1.45 13.19
C ARG A 34 6.38 -0.05 12.83
N PHE A 35 5.63 0.06 11.74
CA PHE A 35 5.03 1.32 11.33
C PHE A 35 4.12 1.90 12.41
N ILE A 36 3.17 1.12 12.93
CA ILE A 36 2.24 1.55 13.99
C ILE A 36 2.99 1.95 15.25
N TYR A 37 4.05 1.23 15.61
CA TYR A 37 4.89 1.61 16.74
C TYR A 37 5.48 3.01 16.57
N ASP A 38 6.05 3.32 15.41
CA ASP A 38 6.63 4.64 15.16
C ASP A 38 5.57 5.75 15.18
N ILE A 39 4.44 5.57 14.49
CA ILE A 39 3.40 6.61 14.41
C ILE A 39 2.58 6.77 15.68
N SER A 40 2.57 5.76 16.57
CA SER A 40 1.92 5.85 17.90
C SER A 40 2.74 6.61 18.95
N GLY A 41 3.85 7.24 18.56
CA GLY A 41 4.80 7.83 19.50
C GLY A 41 5.57 6.79 20.30
N LYS A 42 5.85 5.61 19.69
CA LYS A 42 6.57 4.49 20.30
C LYS A 42 5.83 3.88 21.50
N ASN A 43 4.50 3.87 21.47
CA ASN A 43 3.68 3.30 22.53
C ASN A 43 3.58 1.77 22.40
N ALA A 44 4.53 1.07 23.01
CA ALA A 44 4.58 -0.40 22.99
C ALA A 44 3.33 -1.07 23.60
N SER A 45 2.64 -0.43 24.55
CA SER A 45 1.43 -0.99 25.16
C SER A 45 0.28 -0.99 24.16
N ALA A 46 0.07 0.12 23.45
CA ALA A 46 -0.96 0.23 22.43
C ALA A 46 -0.71 -0.77 21.28
N VAL A 47 0.53 -0.88 20.80
CA VAL A 47 0.88 -1.85 19.74
C VAL A 47 0.61 -3.28 20.19
N ARG A 48 0.98 -3.64 21.43
CA ARG A 48 0.74 -4.97 21.98
C ARG A 48 -0.75 -5.32 22.01
N GLU A 49 -1.60 -4.37 22.37
CA GLU A 49 -3.06 -4.57 22.34
C GLU A 49 -3.57 -4.81 20.92
N LEU A 50 -3.13 -4.00 19.95
CA LEU A 50 -3.52 -4.15 18.54
C LEU A 50 -3.05 -5.49 17.97
N MET A 51 -1.83 -5.93 18.28
CA MET A 51 -1.33 -7.25 17.84
C MET A 51 -2.09 -8.39 18.52
N GLY A 52 -2.44 -8.25 19.80
CA GLY A 52 -3.30 -9.22 20.49
C GLY A 52 -4.70 -9.34 19.85
N ASN A 53 -5.28 -8.21 19.43
CA ASN A 53 -6.53 -8.20 18.67
C ASN A 53 -6.37 -8.82 17.28
N LEU A 54 -5.24 -8.59 16.60
CA LEU A 54 -4.92 -9.24 15.33
C LEU A 54 -4.81 -10.76 15.47
N ASP A 55 -4.15 -11.26 16.51
CA ASP A 55 -3.99 -12.70 16.75
C ASP A 55 -5.33 -13.38 17.05
N LYS A 56 -6.18 -12.73 17.84
CA LYS A 56 -7.46 -13.29 18.29
C LYS A 56 -8.59 -13.15 17.28
N PHE A 57 -8.72 -11.96 16.68
CA PHE A 57 -9.86 -11.59 15.84
C PHE A 57 -9.49 -11.37 14.38
N ARG A 58 -8.19 -11.45 14.03
CA ARG A 58 -7.68 -11.17 12.69
C ARG A 58 -8.01 -9.74 12.22
N LYS A 59 -8.29 -8.84 13.17
CA LYS A 59 -8.78 -7.49 12.92
C LYS A 59 -8.47 -6.56 14.10
N TYR A 60 -8.20 -5.29 13.82
CA TYR A 60 -8.22 -4.21 14.80
C TYR A 60 -8.57 -2.88 14.14
N GLU A 61 -8.90 -1.91 14.97
CA GLU A 61 -8.99 -0.49 14.59
C GLU A 61 -8.03 0.29 15.49
N ILE A 62 -7.30 1.23 14.90
CA ILE A 62 -6.39 2.12 15.64
C ILE A 62 -7.15 3.32 16.22
N GLY A 63 -6.69 3.82 17.36
CA GLY A 63 -7.23 5.04 17.97
C GLY A 63 -6.82 6.32 17.23
N ASP A 64 -7.52 7.41 17.50
CA ASP A 64 -7.32 8.71 16.83
C ASP A 64 -5.88 9.23 16.96
N ASN A 65 -5.24 9.00 18.11
CA ASN A 65 -3.85 9.37 18.35
C ASN A 65 -2.86 8.69 17.39
N ILE A 66 -3.20 7.50 16.87
CA ILE A 66 -2.39 6.79 15.87
C ILE A 66 -2.80 7.27 14.46
N LYS A 67 -4.08 7.57 14.25
CA LYS A 67 -4.59 8.09 12.96
C LYS A 67 -3.90 9.40 12.56
N GLU A 68 -3.60 10.28 13.52
CA GLU A 68 -2.84 11.52 13.26
C GLU A 68 -1.49 11.27 12.57
N GLY A 69 -0.80 10.18 12.90
CA GLY A 69 0.47 9.83 12.27
C GLY A 69 0.34 9.26 10.85
N MET A 70 -0.88 9.04 10.37
CA MET A 70 -1.13 8.52 9.02
C MET A 70 -1.22 9.61 7.97
N ASP A 71 -1.39 10.88 8.34
CA ASP A 71 -1.55 12.01 7.41
C ASP A 71 -0.36 12.19 6.45
N LEU A 72 0.80 11.61 6.79
CA LEU A 72 2.00 11.61 5.95
C LEU A 72 1.98 10.51 4.86
N PHE A 73 0.97 9.65 4.84
CA PHE A 73 0.91 8.47 3.99
C PHE A 73 -0.34 8.46 3.13
N TYR A 74 -0.16 8.17 1.85
CA TYR A 74 -1.24 7.95 0.91
C TYR A 74 -1.31 6.46 0.53
N GLY A 75 -2.48 5.85 0.72
CA GLY A 75 -2.72 4.45 0.40
C GLY A 75 -3.81 4.28 -0.65
N ASN A 76 -3.47 3.65 -1.77
CA ASN A 76 -4.44 3.29 -2.80
C ASN A 76 -4.10 1.89 -3.37
N LEU A 77 -4.89 1.44 -4.34
CA LEU A 77 -4.70 0.18 -5.05
C LEU A 77 -4.72 0.39 -6.56
N ALA A 78 -4.19 -0.59 -7.30
CA ALA A 78 -4.36 -0.71 -8.73
C ALA A 78 -4.93 -2.10 -9.03
N THR A 79 -5.91 -2.17 -9.93
CA THR A 79 -6.41 -3.42 -10.48
C THR A 79 -5.45 -3.97 -11.53
N ASP A 80 -5.59 -5.25 -11.89
CA ASP A 80 -4.81 -5.85 -12.99
C ASP A 80 -4.97 -5.08 -14.30
N GLU A 81 -6.17 -4.54 -14.57
CA GLU A 81 -6.44 -3.76 -15.78
C GLU A 81 -5.72 -2.41 -15.75
N GLU A 82 -5.82 -1.66 -14.65
CA GLU A 82 -5.08 -0.40 -14.46
C GLU A 82 -3.56 -0.62 -14.54
N THR A 83 -3.09 -1.76 -14.03
CA THR A 83 -1.68 -2.15 -14.06
C THR A 83 -1.22 -2.42 -15.50
N LYS A 84 -1.98 -3.18 -16.29
CA LYS A 84 -1.67 -3.43 -17.72
C LYS A 84 -1.71 -2.15 -18.54
N GLN A 85 -2.73 -1.32 -18.32
CA GLN A 85 -2.89 -0.05 -19.01
C GLN A 85 -1.70 0.90 -18.72
N SER A 86 -1.23 0.91 -17.48
CA SER A 86 -0.07 1.72 -17.06
C SER A 86 1.24 1.25 -17.70
N ILE A 87 1.46 -0.07 -17.81
CA ILE A 87 2.63 -0.63 -18.54
C ILE A 87 2.59 -0.16 -19.99
N LYS A 88 1.44 -0.34 -20.65
CA LYS A 88 1.26 0.06 -22.05
C LYS A 88 1.49 1.56 -22.26
N GLU A 89 0.87 2.40 -21.42
CA GLU A 89 1.01 3.86 -21.50
C GLU A 89 2.47 4.30 -21.40
N VAL A 90 3.22 3.81 -20.41
CA VAL A 90 4.61 4.20 -20.20
C VAL A 90 5.51 3.67 -21.32
N PHE A 91 5.27 2.45 -21.80
CA PHE A 91 6.02 1.90 -22.92
C PHE A 91 5.78 2.69 -24.21
N ASP A 92 4.53 2.98 -24.55
CA ASP A 92 4.18 3.73 -25.76
C ASP A 92 4.76 5.15 -25.73
N LYS A 93 4.73 5.82 -24.57
CA LYS A 93 5.12 7.22 -24.43
C LYS A 93 6.63 7.42 -24.24
N HIS A 94 7.28 6.50 -23.55
CA HIS A 94 8.67 6.67 -23.09
C HIS A 94 9.61 5.56 -23.58
N GLY A 95 9.11 4.49 -24.20
CA GLY A 95 9.90 3.32 -24.56
C GLY A 95 10.42 2.52 -23.36
N TYR A 96 9.92 2.82 -22.15
CA TYR A 96 10.34 2.16 -20.92
C TYR A 96 9.34 1.05 -20.55
N LEU A 97 9.84 -0.18 -20.40
CA LEU A 97 9.04 -1.33 -20.01
C LEU A 97 9.09 -1.53 -18.49
N MET A 98 7.93 -1.39 -17.84
CA MET A 98 7.78 -1.63 -16.40
C MET A 98 7.40 -3.08 -16.12
N ASP A 99 7.87 -3.61 -14.99
CA ASP A 99 7.27 -4.82 -14.41
C ASP A 99 5.91 -4.49 -13.76
N PRO A 100 5.04 -5.49 -13.50
CA PRO A 100 3.73 -5.27 -12.90
C PRO A 100 3.76 -4.56 -11.54
N HIS A 101 4.76 -4.82 -10.68
CA HIS A 101 4.85 -4.21 -9.35
C HIS A 101 5.19 -2.71 -9.44
N THR A 102 6.14 -2.34 -10.32
CA THR A 102 6.42 -0.92 -10.62
C THR A 102 5.19 -0.23 -11.21
N SER A 103 4.44 -0.93 -12.05
CA SER A 103 3.22 -0.39 -12.66
C SER A 103 2.11 -0.10 -11.65
N VAL A 104 1.95 -0.93 -10.61
CA VAL A 104 1.04 -0.63 -9.49
C VAL A 104 1.39 0.71 -8.84
N ALA A 105 2.67 0.97 -8.56
CA ALA A 105 3.11 2.24 -7.98
C ALA A 105 2.86 3.43 -8.92
N TYR A 106 3.12 3.28 -10.22
CA TYR A 106 2.82 4.33 -11.21
C TYR A 106 1.32 4.62 -11.31
N SER A 107 0.48 3.59 -11.33
CA SER A 107 -0.98 3.74 -11.34
C SER A 107 -1.48 4.48 -10.11
N VAL A 108 -1.01 4.09 -8.92
CA VAL A 108 -1.34 4.77 -7.65
C VAL A 108 -0.83 6.21 -7.62
N TYR A 109 0.36 6.48 -8.16
CA TYR A 109 0.89 7.84 -8.27
C TYR A 109 0.00 8.74 -9.14
N LYS A 110 -0.55 8.22 -10.26
CA LYS A 110 -1.50 8.99 -11.07
C LYS A 110 -2.77 9.35 -10.29
N LYS A 111 -3.29 8.43 -9.47
CA LYS A 111 -4.45 8.70 -8.60
C LYS A 111 -4.10 9.73 -7.53
N TYR A 112 -2.93 9.60 -6.90
CA TYR A 112 -2.43 10.59 -5.94
C TYR A 112 -2.36 11.99 -6.54
N LEU A 113 -1.81 12.15 -7.75
CA LEU A 113 -1.77 13.45 -8.44
C LEU A 113 -3.17 14.00 -8.70
N GLN A 114 -4.13 13.16 -9.09
CA GLN A 114 -5.52 13.56 -9.34
C GLN A 114 -6.22 14.00 -8.04
N ASP A 115 -6.00 13.26 -6.95
CA ASP A 115 -6.67 13.50 -5.67
C ASP A 115 -6.09 14.71 -4.92
N THR A 116 -4.78 14.96 -5.04
CA THR A 116 -4.07 15.96 -4.23
C THR A 116 -3.61 17.19 -4.99
N GLY A 117 -3.39 17.07 -6.31
CA GLY A 117 -2.78 18.13 -7.12
C GLY A 117 -1.32 18.42 -6.77
N ASP A 118 -0.64 17.54 -6.00
CA ASP A 118 0.75 17.77 -5.59
C ASP A 118 1.72 17.69 -6.79
N GLY A 119 2.33 18.83 -7.15
CA GLY A 119 3.31 18.94 -8.23
C GLY A 119 4.75 18.58 -7.83
N THR A 120 4.98 18.08 -6.62
CA THR A 120 6.31 17.73 -6.12
C THR A 120 6.94 16.60 -6.94
N LYS A 121 8.24 16.73 -7.22
CA LYS A 121 8.98 15.70 -7.96
C LYS A 121 8.93 14.38 -7.20
N THR A 122 8.41 13.35 -7.88
CA THR A 122 8.20 12.03 -7.29
C THR A 122 9.20 11.02 -7.82
N VAL A 123 9.67 10.14 -6.93
CA VAL A 123 10.50 8.98 -7.27
C VAL A 123 9.67 7.73 -7.07
N ILE A 124 9.53 6.91 -8.11
CA ILE A 124 8.91 5.57 -8.01
C ILE A 124 10.02 4.54 -7.84
N VAL A 125 9.90 3.70 -6.81
CA VAL A 125 10.82 2.59 -6.59
C VAL A 125 10.44 1.45 -7.53
N SER A 126 11.28 1.17 -8.53
CA SER A 126 11.10 0.02 -9.42
C SER A 126 11.64 -1.24 -8.75
N THR A 127 10.74 -2.11 -8.29
CA THR A 127 11.09 -3.21 -7.38
C THR A 127 11.52 -4.50 -8.07
N ALA A 128 11.28 -4.64 -9.37
CA ALA A 128 11.71 -5.80 -10.14
C ALA A 128 12.07 -5.42 -11.58
N SER A 129 12.87 -6.27 -12.22
CA SER A 129 13.08 -6.21 -13.67
C SER A 129 11.86 -6.78 -14.41
N PRO A 130 11.43 -6.20 -15.54
CA PRO A 130 10.36 -6.76 -16.39
C PRO A 130 10.71 -8.13 -16.96
N PHE A 131 11.98 -8.55 -16.95
CA PHE A 131 12.34 -9.93 -17.32
C PHE A 131 11.79 -10.99 -16.35
N LYS A 132 11.53 -10.60 -15.09
CA LYS A 132 11.09 -11.53 -14.04
C LYS A 132 9.60 -11.87 -14.14
N PHE A 133 8.78 -11.01 -14.74
CA PHE A 133 7.32 -11.09 -14.76
C PHE A 133 6.74 -10.58 -16.07
#